data_AF-A0A956RNC6-F1
#
_entry.id   AF-A0A956RNC6-F1
#
_cell.length_a   1.000
_cell.length_b   1.000
_cell.length_c   1.000
_cell.angle_alpha   90.00
_cell.angle_beta   90.00
_cell.angle_gamma   90.00
#
_symmetry.space_group_name_H-M   'P 1'
#
loop_
_entity.id
_entity.type
_entity.pdbx_description
1 polymer ?
#
loop_
_entity_poly.entity_id
_entity_poly.type
_entity_poly.pdbx_seq_one_letter_code
_entity_poly.pdbx_strand_id
1 'polypeptide(L)'
;MEPGERAPGDVVETESLVAKMAGGKKGWIRWGILAALTIFVFVLLSTRLDYGRVRQVLVTANRPLIALAFAVTILFPTFSALRWKRMLRALGYHISFREGCDMIMAAWPMGTITPSKTGDFVKAYYLKGRVPVRLVLGSVLAERTVDILVLLALALVGCLAFHRPRLALLAGGGLVAGLVAIAVLLKARLPIPAKFADKAEGVLRSLRLLAESPSLLAEVVLYTVLNWMASVTQLYLCYVALGQPVPFGLAIGALPLAIFVGLLPLTLSGMGTRDSAIIVLFQGFASPEVSLGVGLLYTLFGYWIPSVLGLPFLKRVLPR
;
A
#
# COMPACT_ATOMS: atom_id res chain seq x y z
N MET A 1 5.64 -14.11 39.48
CA MET A 1 4.87 -14.54 38.29
C MET A 1 5.85 -15.10 37.31
N GLU A 2 5.71 -16.38 36.97
CA GLU A 2 6.62 -17.08 36.08
C GLU A 2 6.61 -16.48 34.66
N PRO A 3 7.74 -16.50 33.93
CA PRO A 3 7.83 -16.06 32.55
C PRO A 3 7.21 -17.14 31.64
N GLY A 4 5.88 -17.20 31.58
CA GLY A 4 5.17 -18.23 30.80
C GLY A 4 3.65 -18.11 30.74
N GLU A 5 3.02 -17.38 31.65
CA GLU A 5 1.57 -17.19 31.62
C GLU A 5 1.17 -16.19 30.53
N ARG A 6 0.71 -16.72 29.39
CA ARG A 6 0.05 -15.97 28.32
C ARG A 6 -1.18 -15.27 28.92
N ALA A 7 -1.30 -13.95 28.73
CA ALA A 7 -2.55 -13.27 29.02
C ALA A 7 -3.67 -13.91 28.16
N PRO A 8 -4.78 -14.38 28.76
CA PRO A 8 -5.84 -15.09 28.05
C PRO A 8 -6.40 -14.32 26.84
N GLY A 9 -6.36 -12.98 26.88
CA GLY A 9 -6.87 -12.11 25.81
C GLY A 9 -6.06 -12.15 24.52
N ASP A 10 -4.72 -12.26 24.57
CA ASP A 10 -3.87 -12.15 23.39
C ASP A 10 -3.96 -13.39 22.47
N VAL A 11 -4.22 -14.56 23.05
CA VAL A 11 -4.38 -15.83 22.31
C VAL A 11 -5.71 -15.84 21.56
N VAL A 12 -6.80 -15.42 22.23
CA VAL A 12 -8.16 -15.37 21.68
C VAL A 12 -8.27 -14.34 20.54
N GLU A 13 -7.59 -13.19 20.63
CA GLU A 13 -7.60 -12.18 19.57
C GLU A 13 -6.93 -12.69 18.29
N THR A 14 -5.82 -13.43 18.43
CA THR A 14 -5.03 -13.96 17.31
C THR A 14 -5.79 -15.05 16.55
N GLU A 15 -6.45 -15.97 17.26
CA GLU A 15 -7.26 -17.04 16.66
C GLU A 15 -8.52 -16.47 15.99
N SER A 16 -9.17 -15.46 16.57
CA SER A 16 -10.32 -14.80 15.93
C SER A 16 -9.93 -14.07 14.64
N LEU A 17 -8.71 -13.54 14.56
CA LEU A 17 -8.17 -12.90 13.35
C LEU A 17 -7.95 -13.93 12.24
N VAL A 18 -7.33 -15.08 12.53
CA VAL A 18 -7.15 -16.17 11.55
C VAL A 18 -8.51 -16.72 11.11
N ALA A 19 -9.44 -16.96 12.03
CA ALA A 19 -10.78 -17.47 11.70
C ALA A 19 -11.62 -16.45 10.89
N LYS A 20 -11.48 -15.14 11.16
CA LYS A 20 -12.11 -14.08 10.37
C LYS A 20 -11.46 -13.90 9.00
N MET A 21 -10.15 -14.11 8.89
CA MET A 21 -9.41 -14.10 7.63
C MET A 21 -9.69 -15.34 6.77
N ALA A 22 -9.88 -16.51 7.41
CA ALA A 22 -10.21 -17.77 6.75
C ALA A 22 -11.62 -17.80 6.16
N GLY A 23 -12.51 -16.88 6.57
CA GLY A 23 -13.80 -16.62 5.96
C GLY A 23 -14.76 -17.81 5.98
N GLY A 24 -15.79 -17.78 6.83
CA GLY A 24 -16.92 -18.72 6.71
C GLY A 24 -17.62 -18.62 5.35
N LYS A 25 -18.73 -19.34 5.10
CA LYS A 25 -19.44 -19.34 3.80
C LYS A 25 -19.65 -17.95 3.15
N LYS A 26 -19.89 -16.90 3.95
CA LYS A 26 -20.00 -15.49 3.49
C LYS A 26 -18.68 -14.90 2.96
N GLY A 27 -17.54 -15.34 3.49
CA GLY A 27 -16.20 -14.99 3.02
C GLY A 27 -15.92 -15.55 1.63
N TRP A 28 -16.24 -16.83 1.38
CA TRP A 28 -16.08 -17.46 0.06
C TRP A 28 -16.92 -16.78 -1.02
N ILE A 29 -18.16 -16.39 -0.71
CA ILE A 29 -19.00 -15.60 -1.64
C ILE A 29 -18.35 -14.25 -1.96
N ARG A 30 -17.83 -13.55 -0.95
CA ARG A 30 -17.12 -12.27 -1.14
C ARG A 30 -15.88 -12.44 -2.02
N TRP A 31 -15.09 -13.50 -1.81
CA TRP A 31 -13.93 -13.82 -2.64
C TRP A 31 -14.33 -14.17 -4.08
N GLY A 32 -15.41 -14.92 -4.27
CA GLY A 32 -15.99 -15.21 -5.58
C GLY A 32 -16.43 -13.94 -6.32
N ILE A 33 -17.09 -13.01 -5.65
CA ILE A 33 -17.49 -11.71 -6.23
C ILE A 33 -16.25 -10.87 -6.62
N LEU A 34 -15.24 -10.79 -5.75
CA LEU A 34 -14.00 -10.06 -6.05
C LEU A 34 -13.24 -10.65 -7.25
N ALA A 35 -13.17 -11.98 -7.33
CA ALA A 35 -12.57 -12.68 -8.46
C ALA A 35 -13.38 -12.43 -9.74
N ALA A 36 -14.71 -12.57 -9.69
CA ALA A 36 -15.59 -12.31 -10.83
C ALA A 36 -15.50 -10.85 -11.33
N LEU A 37 -15.44 -9.87 -10.42
CA LEU A 37 -15.28 -8.46 -10.77
C LEU A 37 -13.90 -8.17 -11.37
N THR A 38 -12.85 -8.78 -10.84
CA THR A 38 -11.49 -8.68 -11.40
C THR A 38 -11.46 -9.27 -12.82
N ILE A 39 -12.05 -10.45 -13.02
CA ILE A 39 -12.19 -11.10 -14.33
C ILE A 39 -13.03 -10.23 -15.26
N PHE A 40 -14.15 -9.66 -14.81
CA PHE A 40 -15.01 -8.81 -15.62
C PHE A 40 -14.28 -7.55 -16.10
N VAL A 41 -13.56 -6.85 -15.22
CA VAL A 41 -12.73 -5.69 -15.61
C VAL A 41 -11.68 -6.12 -16.63
N PHE A 42 -11.05 -7.28 -16.43
CA PHE A 42 -10.06 -7.80 -17.36
C PHE A 42 -10.66 -8.15 -18.73
N VAL A 43 -11.85 -8.75 -18.78
CA VAL A 43 -12.59 -9.06 -20.01
C VAL A 43 -13.06 -7.79 -20.71
N LEU A 44 -13.52 -6.78 -19.97
CA LEU A 44 -13.90 -5.50 -20.56
C LEU A 44 -12.69 -4.83 -21.22
N LEU A 45 -11.53 -4.82 -20.54
CA LEU A 45 -10.27 -4.38 -21.13
C LEU A 45 -9.89 -5.25 -22.33
N SER A 46 -10.15 -6.56 -22.28
CA SER A 46 -9.77 -7.48 -23.35
C SER A 46 -10.51 -7.24 -24.66
N THR A 47 -11.73 -6.72 -24.60
CA THR A 47 -12.50 -6.34 -25.79
C THR A 47 -12.02 -5.04 -26.46
N ARG A 48 -11.20 -4.24 -25.79
CA ARG A 48 -10.75 -2.93 -26.27
C ARG A 48 -9.26 -2.84 -26.56
N LEU A 49 -8.49 -3.89 -26.26
CA LEU A 49 -7.03 -3.87 -26.34
C LEU A 49 -6.51 -4.97 -27.26
N ASP A 50 -5.55 -4.61 -28.11
CA ASP A 50 -4.80 -5.58 -28.90
C ASP A 50 -3.68 -6.20 -28.04
N TYR A 51 -3.91 -7.41 -27.53
CA TYR A 51 -2.89 -8.14 -26.77
C TYR A 51 -1.67 -8.54 -27.59
N GLY A 52 -1.81 -8.69 -28.91
CA GLY A 52 -0.67 -8.87 -29.80
C GLY A 52 0.25 -7.67 -29.72
N ARG A 53 -0.32 -6.46 -29.72
CA ARG A 53 0.42 -5.22 -29.55
C ARG A 53 1.01 -5.04 -28.15
N VAL A 54 0.27 -5.37 -27.08
CA VAL A 54 0.80 -5.37 -25.70
C VAL A 54 2.02 -6.27 -25.59
N ARG A 55 1.93 -7.50 -26.12
CA ARG A 55 3.05 -8.44 -26.16
C ARG A 55 4.23 -7.87 -26.94
N GLN A 56 3.98 -7.27 -28.10
CA GLN A 56 5.04 -6.68 -28.92
C GLN A 56 5.78 -5.59 -28.15
N VAL A 57 5.06 -4.66 -27.53
CA VAL A 57 5.64 -3.57 -26.73
C VAL A 57 6.50 -4.12 -25.58
N LEU A 58 6.03 -5.16 -24.87
CA LEU A 58 6.79 -5.79 -23.80
C LEU A 58 8.06 -6.51 -24.29
N VAL A 59 7.99 -7.18 -25.44
CA VAL A 59 9.14 -7.89 -26.04
C VAL A 59 10.20 -6.93 -26.55
N THR A 60 9.79 -5.79 -27.10
CA THR A 60 10.69 -4.75 -27.62
C THR A 60 11.16 -3.77 -26.54
N ALA A 61 10.78 -3.99 -25.28
CA ALA A 61 11.14 -3.10 -24.18
C ALA A 61 12.66 -3.02 -23.97
N ASN A 62 13.15 -1.83 -23.63
CA ASN A 62 14.56 -1.60 -23.30
C ASN A 62 14.93 -2.34 -22.01
N ARG A 63 15.65 -3.47 -22.14
CA ARG A 63 15.99 -4.38 -21.02
C ARG A 63 16.79 -3.71 -19.90
N PRO A 64 17.82 -2.89 -20.17
CA PRO A 64 18.50 -2.12 -19.11
C PRO A 64 17.55 -1.26 -18.27
N LEU A 65 16.60 -0.55 -18.90
CA LEU A 65 15.63 0.27 -18.18
C LEU A 65 14.62 -0.57 -17.39
N ILE A 66 14.23 -1.74 -17.91
CA ILE A 66 13.41 -2.70 -17.17
C ILE A 66 14.15 -3.21 -15.93
N ALA A 67 15.44 -3.56 -16.06
CA ALA A 67 16.26 -3.99 -14.93
C ALA A 67 16.43 -2.87 -13.90
N LEU A 68 16.61 -1.62 -14.34
CA LEU A 68 16.66 -0.46 -13.45
C LEU A 68 15.32 -0.23 -12.73
N ALA A 69 14.19 -0.31 -13.45
CA ALA A 69 12.86 -0.21 -12.85
C ALA A 69 12.61 -1.30 -11.80
N PHE A 70 13.10 -2.53 -12.06
CA PHE A 70 13.06 -3.61 -11.09
C PHE A 70 13.96 -3.31 -9.88
N ALA A 71 15.19 -2.85 -10.07
CA ALA A 71 16.13 -2.52 -9.00
C ALA A 71 15.59 -1.45 -8.03
N VAL A 72 14.79 -0.49 -8.53
CA VAL A 72 14.09 0.50 -7.68
C VAL A 72 13.20 -0.15 -6.62
N THR A 73 12.66 -1.35 -6.87
CA THR A 73 11.84 -2.11 -5.89
C THR A 73 12.60 -2.40 -4.60
N ILE A 74 13.93 -2.51 -4.63
CA ILE A 74 14.79 -2.75 -3.45
C ILE A 74 14.70 -1.59 -2.44
N LEU A 75 14.32 -0.40 -2.90
CA LEU A 75 14.12 0.75 -2.03
C LEU A 75 12.84 0.62 -1.18
N PHE A 76 11.83 -0.12 -1.64
CA PHE A 76 10.56 -0.25 -0.93
C PHE A 76 10.69 -0.90 0.46
N PRO A 77 11.33 -2.07 0.62
CA PRO A 77 11.49 -2.66 1.96
C PRO A 77 12.40 -1.80 2.83
N THR A 78 13.39 -1.15 2.23
CA THR A 78 14.37 -0.31 2.92
C THR A 78 13.68 0.88 3.61
N PHE A 79 12.95 1.71 2.86
CA PHE A 79 12.26 2.87 3.44
C PHE A 79 11.13 2.45 4.38
N SER A 80 10.41 1.37 4.05
CA SER A 80 9.35 0.83 4.92
C SER A 80 9.91 0.34 6.26
N ALA A 81 11.06 -0.35 6.26
CA ALA A 81 11.71 -0.84 7.47
C ALA A 81 12.28 0.30 8.33
N LEU A 82 12.90 1.31 7.70
CA LEU A 82 13.37 2.51 8.41
C LEU A 82 12.22 3.26 9.08
N ARG A 83 11.13 3.51 8.34
CA ARG A 83 9.91 4.13 8.86
C ARG A 83 9.36 3.35 10.05
N TRP A 84 9.26 2.02 9.92
CA TRP A 84 8.70 1.19 10.98
C TRP A 84 9.58 1.14 12.23
N LYS A 85 10.90 1.08 12.06
CA LYS A 85 11.87 1.15 13.16
C LYS A 85 11.70 2.44 13.96
N ARG A 86 11.46 3.58 13.31
CA ARG A 86 11.23 4.86 13.97
C ARG A 86 9.89 4.89 14.70
N MET A 87 8.84 4.41 14.08
CA MET A 87 7.51 4.32 14.69
C MET A 87 7.51 3.44 15.95
N LEU A 88 8.09 2.24 15.88
CA LEU A 88 8.18 1.35 17.04
C LEU A 88 9.05 1.94 18.15
N ARG A 89 10.16 2.59 17.81
CA ARG A 89 11.02 3.25 18.80
C ARG A 89 10.25 4.34 19.57
N ALA A 90 9.44 5.14 18.87
CA ALA A 90 8.59 6.14 19.52
C ALA A 90 7.51 5.52 20.42
N LEU A 91 7.08 4.30 20.11
CA LEU A 91 6.19 3.51 20.98
C LEU A 91 6.91 2.81 22.14
N GLY A 92 8.24 2.95 22.25
CA GLY A 92 9.08 2.33 23.29
C GLY A 92 9.66 0.97 22.92
N TYR A 93 9.47 0.50 21.68
CA TYR A 93 9.89 -0.83 21.23
C TYR A 93 11.04 -0.76 20.24
N HIS A 94 12.02 -1.65 20.41
CA HIS A 94 13.23 -1.65 19.61
C HIS A 94 13.26 -2.85 18.66
N ILE A 95 13.47 -2.55 17.38
CA ILE A 95 13.78 -3.55 16.35
C ILE A 95 15.03 -3.12 15.58
N SER A 96 15.80 -4.11 15.13
CA SER A 96 16.89 -3.91 14.18
C SER A 96 16.35 -3.58 12.78
N PHE A 97 17.21 -3.04 11.91
CA PHE A 97 16.83 -2.79 10.52
C PHE A 97 16.50 -4.10 9.78
N ARG A 98 17.26 -5.16 10.05
CA ARG A 98 17.02 -6.49 9.47
C ARG A 98 15.66 -7.04 9.85
N GLU A 99 15.30 -6.99 11.14
CA GLU A 99 13.97 -7.41 11.59
C GLU A 99 12.87 -6.59 10.91
N GLY A 100 13.08 -5.29 10.72
CA GLY A 100 12.18 -4.44 9.94
C GLY A 100 12.01 -4.94 8.51
N CYS A 101 13.10 -5.20 7.79
CA CYS A 101 13.04 -5.75 6.43
C CYS A 101 12.35 -7.12 6.39
N ASP A 102 12.73 -8.05 7.27
CA ASP A 102 12.14 -9.39 7.35
C ASP A 102 10.62 -9.34 7.57
N MET A 103 10.19 -8.43 8.44
CA MET A 103 8.79 -8.21 8.75
C MET A 103 8.02 -7.60 7.57
N ILE A 104 8.61 -6.64 6.83
CA ILE A 104 7.99 -6.10 5.59
C ILE A 104 7.92 -7.18 4.51
N MET A 105 9.00 -7.97 4.34
CA MET A 105 9.03 -9.10 3.41
C MET A 105 7.95 -10.13 3.72
N ALA A 106 7.74 -10.45 5.00
CA ALA A 106 6.70 -11.38 5.44
C ALA A 106 5.28 -10.85 5.16
N ALA A 107 5.06 -9.53 5.16
CA ALA A 107 3.75 -8.94 4.92
C ALA A 107 3.34 -8.93 3.45
N TRP A 108 4.29 -8.85 2.50
CA TRP A 108 3.99 -8.72 1.07
C TRP A 108 3.12 -9.83 0.46
N PRO A 109 3.40 -11.13 0.69
CA PRO A 109 2.57 -12.19 0.11
C PRO A 109 1.10 -12.04 0.50
N MET A 110 0.84 -11.75 1.78
CA MET A 110 -0.51 -11.48 2.26
C MET A 110 -1.06 -10.17 1.70
N GLY A 111 -0.23 -9.14 1.58
CA GLY A 111 -0.63 -7.84 1.03
C GLY A 111 -1.11 -7.92 -0.43
N THR A 112 -0.51 -8.79 -1.24
CA THR A 112 -0.85 -8.96 -2.66
C THR A 112 -2.18 -9.70 -2.87
N ILE A 113 -2.51 -10.64 -2.00
CA ILE A 113 -3.76 -11.43 -2.13
C ILE A 113 -4.93 -10.82 -1.36
N THR A 114 -4.68 -9.91 -0.40
CA THR A 114 -5.74 -9.29 0.40
C THR A 114 -6.18 -7.94 -0.16
N PRO A 115 -7.48 -7.59 -0.09
CA PRO A 115 -7.94 -6.27 -0.51
C PRO A 115 -7.36 -5.17 0.40
N SER A 116 -7.20 -3.98 -0.19
CA SER A 116 -6.78 -2.75 0.51
C SER A 116 -5.50 -2.88 1.33
N LYS A 117 -4.58 -3.79 0.95
CA LYS A 117 -3.30 -4.05 1.62
C LYS A 117 -3.44 -4.50 3.09
N THR A 118 -4.52 -5.19 3.43
CA THR A 118 -4.80 -5.70 4.79
C THR A 118 -3.72 -6.68 5.29
N GLY A 119 -2.95 -7.29 4.39
CA GLY A 119 -1.85 -8.19 4.71
C GLY A 119 -0.73 -7.59 5.57
N ASP A 120 -0.66 -6.27 5.68
CA ASP A 120 0.23 -5.59 6.63
C ASP A 120 -0.02 -5.96 8.10
N PHE A 121 -1.19 -6.50 8.43
CA PHE A 121 -1.46 -7.03 9.78
C PHE A 121 -0.63 -8.26 10.14
N VAL A 122 0.06 -8.89 9.18
CA VAL A 122 1.10 -9.90 9.45
C VAL A 122 2.19 -9.36 10.38
N LYS A 123 2.46 -8.06 10.37
CA LYS A 123 3.41 -7.42 11.31
C LYS A 123 3.07 -7.69 12.78
N ALA A 124 1.78 -7.83 13.12
CA ALA A 124 1.35 -8.15 14.48
C ALA A 124 1.72 -9.59 14.89
N TYR A 125 1.71 -10.52 13.95
CA TYR A 125 2.17 -11.90 14.18
C TYR A 125 3.69 -11.94 14.35
N TYR A 126 4.44 -11.20 13.51
CA TYR A 126 5.89 -11.13 13.60
C TYR A 126 6.37 -10.61 14.97
N LEU A 127 5.65 -9.62 15.53
CA LEU A 127 6.00 -8.97 16.81
C LEU A 127 5.24 -9.56 18.01
N LYS A 128 4.58 -10.71 17.84
CA LYS A 128 3.80 -11.35 18.89
C LYS A 128 4.67 -11.61 20.13
N GLY A 129 4.14 -11.26 21.30
CA GLY A 129 4.86 -11.40 22.58
C GLY A 129 5.94 -10.33 22.84
N ARG A 130 6.23 -9.45 21.86
CA ARG A 130 7.20 -8.34 22.00
C ARG A 130 6.52 -6.98 22.03
N VAL A 131 5.47 -6.81 21.23
CA VAL A 131 4.70 -5.57 21.12
C VAL A 131 3.20 -5.90 21.23
N PRO A 132 2.42 -5.16 22.04
CA PRO A 132 0.98 -5.35 22.11
C PRO A 132 0.32 -5.25 20.73
N VAL A 133 -0.51 -6.25 20.39
CA VAL A 133 -1.17 -6.36 19.06
C VAL A 133 -1.93 -5.07 18.71
N ARG A 134 -2.67 -4.50 19.66
CA ARG A 134 -3.39 -3.23 19.48
C ARG A 134 -2.52 -2.06 19.03
N LEU A 135 -1.26 -1.99 19.51
CA LEU A 135 -0.32 -0.93 19.12
C LEU A 135 0.22 -1.16 17.72
N VAL A 136 0.52 -2.42 17.37
CA VAL A 136 1.00 -2.77 16.02
C VAL A 136 -0.10 -2.52 14.98
N LEU A 137 -1.34 -2.94 15.24
CA LEU A 137 -2.46 -2.69 14.33
C LEU A 137 -2.78 -1.18 14.22
N GLY A 138 -2.73 -0.47 15.35
CA GLY A 138 -2.90 0.97 15.42
C GLY A 138 -1.86 1.74 14.61
N SER A 139 -0.59 1.35 14.71
CA SER A 139 0.50 1.98 13.95
C SER A 139 0.42 1.65 12.46
N VAL A 140 -0.05 0.46 12.06
CA VAL A 140 -0.28 0.13 10.64
C VAL A 140 -1.34 1.06 10.07
N LEU A 141 -2.46 1.26 10.77
CA LEU A 141 -3.53 2.15 10.31
C LEU A 141 -3.11 3.63 10.29
N ALA A 142 -2.30 4.06 11.26
CA ALA A 142 -1.70 5.40 11.26
C ALA A 142 -0.75 5.60 10.06
N GLU A 143 0.08 4.60 9.72
CA GLU A 143 0.90 4.63 8.49
C GLU A 143 0.04 4.79 7.24
N ARG A 144 -1.08 4.05 7.14
CA ARG A 144 -1.98 4.17 5.98
C ARG A 144 -2.60 5.54 5.86
N THR A 145 -2.87 6.19 6.98
CA THR A 145 -3.34 7.58 7.01
C THR A 145 -2.29 8.51 6.43
N VAL A 146 -1.03 8.39 6.88
CA VAL A 146 0.08 9.19 6.33
C VAL A 146 0.31 8.89 4.84
N ASP A 147 0.25 7.62 4.43
CA ASP A 147 0.37 7.23 3.02
C ASP A 147 -0.67 7.94 2.16
N ILE A 148 -1.94 7.94 2.58
CA ILE A 148 -3.04 8.58 1.85
C ILE A 148 -2.83 10.09 1.76
N LEU A 149 -2.45 10.76 2.85
CA LEU A 149 -2.20 12.19 2.85
C LEU A 149 -1.03 12.56 1.92
N VAL A 150 0.06 11.79 1.97
CA VAL A 150 1.22 12.01 1.07
C VAL A 150 0.83 11.77 -0.38
N LEU A 151 0.04 10.72 -0.67
CA LEU A 151 -0.48 10.47 -2.02
C LEU A 151 -1.34 11.64 -2.53
N LEU A 152 -2.25 12.17 -1.70
CA LEU A 152 -3.09 13.31 -2.07
C LEU A 152 -2.27 14.59 -2.27
N ALA A 153 -1.21 14.80 -1.47
CA ALA A 153 -0.30 15.92 -1.65
C ALA A 153 0.50 15.80 -2.96
N LEU A 154 1.05 14.62 -3.26
CA LEU A 154 1.75 14.36 -4.53
C LEU A 154 0.79 14.50 -5.73
N ALA A 155 -0.43 13.98 -5.62
CA ALA A 155 -1.49 14.14 -6.62
C ALA A 155 -1.80 15.62 -6.88
N LEU A 156 -1.96 16.41 -5.82
CA LEU A 156 -2.22 17.85 -5.91
C LEU A 156 -1.07 18.56 -6.65
N VAL A 157 0.17 18.36 -6.20
CA VAL A 157 1.35 19.00 -6.80
C VAL A 157 1.49 18.60 -8.28
N GLY A 158 1.40 17.31 -8.59
CA GLY A 158 1.51 16.83 -9.97
C GLY A 158 0.36 17.32 -10.86
N CYS A 159 -0.87 17.36 -10.36
CA CYS A 159 -2.02 17.85 -11.14
C CYS A 159 -1.95 19.36 -11.38
N LEU A 160 -1.45 20.16 -10.43
CA LEU A 160 -1.20 21.59 -10.63
C LEU A 160 -0.10 21.81 -11.67
N ALA A 161 1.02 21.10 -11.56
CA ALA A 161 2.12 21.19 -12.53
C ALA A 161 1.71 20.84 -13.97
N PHE A 162 0.74 19.93 -14.13
CA PHE A 162 0.23 19.47 -15.44
C PHE A 162 -1.12 20.07 -15.83
N HIS A 163 -1.52 21.18 -15.20
CA HIS A 163 -2.72 21.94 -15.58
C HIS A 163 -4.01 21.09 -15.62
N ARG A 164 -4.18 20.20 -14.63
CA ARG A 164 -5.38 19.37 -14.43
C ARG A 164 -6.19 19.88 -13.22
N PRO A 165 -6.85 21.05 -13.30
CA PRO A 165 -7.41 21.74 -12.14
C PRO A 165 -8.53 20.95 -11.43
N ARG A 166 -9.35 20.19 -12.17
CA ARG A 166 -10.41 19.35 -11.57
C ARG A 166 -9.82 18.26 -10.68
N LEU A 167 -8.75 17.60 -11.14
CA LEU A 167 -8.08 16.55 -10.36
C LEU A 167 -7.30 17.16 -9.18
N ALA A 168 -6.69 18.33 -9.38
CA ALA A 168 -6.05 19.09 -8.31
C ALA A 168 -7.04 19.47 -7.21
N LEU A 169 -8.25 19.94 -7.57
CA LEU A 169 -9.31 20.27 -6.61
C LEU A 169 -9.76 19.04 -5.82
N LEU A 170 -9.95 17.89 -6.48
CA LEU A 170 -10.30 16.64 -5.80
C LEU A 170 -9.20 16.18 -4.84
N ALA A 171 -7.94 16.20 -5.28
CA ALA A 171 -6.80 15.84 -4.45
C ALA A 171 -6.62 16.79 -3.25
N GLY A 172 -6.70 18.10 -3.49
CA GLY A 172 -6.60 19.13 -2.45
C GLY A 172 -7.76 19.09 -1.46
N GLY A 173 -8.99 18.93 -1.95
CA GLY A 173 -10.17 18.76 -1.10
C GLY A 173 -10.09 17.51 -0.23
N GLY A 174 -9.66 16.38 -0.81
CA GLY A 174 -9.40 15.15 -0.06
C GLY A 174 -8.30 15.31 0.99
N LEU A 175 -7.23 16.03 0.67
CA LEU A 175 -6.13 16.32 1.61
C LEU A 175 -6.63 17.13 2.79
N VAL A 176 -7.35 18.23 2.54
CA VAL A 176 -7.94 19.08 3.59
C VAL A 176 -8.93 18.28 4.43
N ALA A 177 -9.82 17.51 3.81
CA ALA A 177 -10.78 16.67 4.52
C ALA A 177 -10.08 15.63 5.42
N GLY A 178 -9.01 14.99 4.94
CA GLY A 178 -8.21 14.04 5.72
C GLY A 178 -7.53 14.70 6.92
N LEU A 179 -6.94 15.88 6.75
CA LEU A 179 -6.32 16.63 7.84
C LEU A 179 -7.34 17.09 8.88
N VAL A 180 -8.50 17.59 8.44
CA VAL A 180 -9.61 17.95 9.33
C VAL A 180 -10.12 16.72 10.09
N ALA A 181 -10.29 15.58 9.41
CA ALA A 181 -10.72 14.33 10.05
C ALA A 181 -9.74 13.91 11.15
N ILE A 182 -8.42 13.98 10.91
CA ILE A 182 -7.41 13.69 11.94
C ILE A 182 -7.51 14.68 13.10
N ALA A 183 -7.62 15.98 12.82
CA ALA A 183 -7.76 17.00 13.87
C ALA A 183 -9.00 16.75 14.76
N VAL A 184 -10.12 16.35 14.15
CA VAL A 184 -11.35 15.97 14.85
C VAL A 184 -11.13 14.69 15.66
N LEU A 185 -10.54 13.64 15.08
CA LEU A 185 -10.23 12.39 15.78
C LEU A 185 -9.33 12.59 17.00
N LEU A 186 -8.37 13.51 16.93
CA LEU A 186 -7.43 13.79 18.01
C LEU A 186 -8.06 14.61 19.16
N LYS A 187 -8.96 15.54 18.84
CA LYS A 187 -9.55 16.48 19.81
C LYS A 187 -10.92 16.04 20.35
N ALA A 188 -11.74 15.38 19.54
CA ALA A 188 -13.10 15.02 19.91
C ALA A 188 -13.15 13.67 20.63
N ARG A 189 -13.97 13.57 21.69
CA ARG A 189 -14.32 12.30 22.33
C ARG A 189 -15.45 11.62 21.55
N LEU A 190 -15.09 10.98 20.45
CA LEU A 190 -16.08 10.27 19.62
C LEU A 190 -16.56 8.99 20.33
N PRO A 191 -17.86 8.68 20.29
CA PRO A 191 -18.39 7.42 20.81
C PRO A 191 -17.91 6.26 19.94
N ILE A 192 -16.93 5.50 20.43
CA ILE A 192 -16.40 4.32 19.74
C ILE A 192 -17.10 3.08 20.31
N PRO A 193 -17.73 2.23 19.47
CA PRO A 193 -18.31 0.97 19.94
C PRO A 193 -17.26 0.10 20.65
N ALA A 194 -17.63 -0.52 21.77
CA ALA A 194 -16.70 -1.31 22.60
C ALA A 194 -15.87 -2.33 21.82
N LYS A 195 -16.48 -2.98 20.81
CA LYS A 195 -15.81 -3.93 19.89
C LYS A 195 -14.63 -3.37 19.08
N PHE A 196 -14.50 -2.05 19.00
CA PHE A 196 -13.43 -1.36 18.26
C PHE A 196 -12.56 -0.49 19.16
N ALA A 197 -12.82 -0.46 20.48
CA ALA A 197 -12.14 0.43 21.42
C ALA A 197 -10.62 0.23 21.38
N ASP A 198 -10.13 -1.01 21.49
CA ASP A 198 -8.70 -1.32 21.52
C ASP A 198 -7.97 -0.90 20.23
N LYS A 199 -8.60 -1.13 19.08
CA LYS A 199 -8.06 -0.74 17.76
C LYS A 199 -8.03 0.77 17.63
N ALA A 200 -9.12 1.44 18.00
CA ALA A 200 -9.22 2.89 17.93
C ALA A 200 -8.22 3.57 18.87
N GLU A 201 -8.01 3.03 20.07
CA GLU A 201 -6.99 3.51 21.00
C GLU A 201 -5.59 3.38 20.39
N GLY A 202 -5.26 2.23 19.79
CA GLY A 202 -3.98 2.04 19.11
C GLY A 202 -3.74 3.05 17.98
N VAL A 203 -4.78 3.35 17.19
CA VAL A 203 -4.72 4.36 16.11
C VAL A 203 -4.55 5.76 16.69
N LEU A 204 -5.40 6.14 17.65
CA LEU A 204 -5.35 7.47 18.27
C LEU A 204 -4.01 7.71 18.97
N ARG A 205 -3.46 6.71 19.67
CA ARG A 205 -2.14 6.80 20.29
C ARG A 205 -1.05 7.01 19.24
N SER A 206 -1.09 6.27 18.14
CA SER A 206 -0.13 6.40 17.04
C SER A 206 -0.21 7.77 16.37
N LEU A 207 -1.42 8.26 16.10
CA LEU A 207 -1.63 9.59 15.51
C LEU A 207 -1.25 10.73 16.47
N ARG A 208 -1.53 10.59 17.78
CA ARG A 208 -1.10 11.56 18.80
C ARG A 208 0.42 11.66 18.88
N LEU A 209 1.11 10.51 18.93
CA LEU A 209 2.57 10.49 18.92
C LEU A 209 3.16 11.21 17.71
N LEU A 210 2.59 11.01 16.52
CA LEU A 210 2.99 11.74 15.32
C LEU A 210 2.70 13.25 15.43
N ALA A 211 1.53 13.64 15.95
CA ALA A 211 1.16 15.03 16.11
C ALA A 211 2.00 15.79 17.16
N GLU A 212 2.41 15.10 18.22
CA GLU A 212 3.17 15.66 19.34
C GLU A 212 4.69 15.66 19.10
N SER A 213 5.18 14.88 18.12
CA SER A 213 6.61 14.73 17.82
C SER A 213 6.94 15.18 16.40
N PRO A 214 7.28 16.46 16.17
CA PRO A 214 7.58 16.98 14.83
C PRO A 214 8.73 16.25 14.12
N SER A 215 9.76 15.83 14.86
CA SER A 215 10.88 15.06 14.30
C SER A 215 10.43 13.69 13.79
N LEU A 216 9.63 12.97 14.57
CA LEU A 216 9.06 11.69 14.17
C LEU A 216 8.15 11.85 12.95
N LEU A 217 7.27 12.86 12.96
CA LEU A 217 6.40 13.15 11.82
C LEU A 217 7.20 13.44 10.56
N ALA A 218 8.22 14.29 10.65
CA ALA A 218 9.09 14.62 9.53
C ALA A 218 9.80 13.37 8.97
N GLU A 219 10.33 12.50 9.83
CA GLU A 219 10.97 11.25 9.40
C GLU A 219 9.98 10.28 8.74
N VAL A 220 8.80 10.10 9.34
CA VAL A 220 7.75 9.22 8.80
C VAL A 220 7.24 9.74 7.46
N VAL A 221 7.01 11.04 7.33
CA VAL A 221 6.62 11.68 6.05
C VAL A 221 7.76 11.55 5.04
N LEU A 222 9.01 11.81 5.41
CA LEU A 222 10.17 11.69 4.53
C LEU A 222 10.29 10.27 3.95
N TYR A 223 10.29 9.23 4.78
CA TYR A 223 10.36 7.85 4.29
C TYR A 223 9.15 7.46 3.45
N THR A 224 7.98 8.02 3.75
CA THR A 224 6.75 7.81 2.95
C THR A 224 6.87 8.46 1.57
N VAL A 225 7.34 9.71 1.50
CA VAL A 225 7.60 10.42 0.24
C VAL A 225 8.66 9.70 -0.57
N LEU A 226 9.78 9.27 0.05
CA LEU A 226 10.84 8.53 -0.64
C LEU A 226 10.32 7.22 -1.24
N ASN A 227 9.46 6.49 -0.51
CA ASN A 227 8.84 5.26 -1.00
C ASN A 227 7.89 5.51 -2.18
N TRP A 228 7.08 6.57 -2.12
CA TRP A 228 6.20 6.96 -3.23
C TRP A 228 6.98 7.48 -4.44
N MET A 229 8.04 8.26 -4.22
CA MET A 229 8.91 8.72 -5.31
C MET A 229 9.64 7.56 -5.97
N ALA A 230 10.07 6.55 -5.22
CA ALA A 230 10.59 5.31 -5.81
C ALA A 230 9.52 4.61 -6.68
N SER A 231 8.26 4.58 -6.23
CA SER A 231 7.15 4.03 -7.03
C SER A 231 6.87 4.84 -8.30
N VAL A 232 6.89 6.18 -8.23
CA VAL A 232 6.73 7.08 -9.37
C VAL A 232 7.87 6.89 -10.37
N THR A 233 9.12 6.82 -9.88
CA THR A 233 10.30 6.57 -10.71
C THR A 233 10.22 5.21 -11.39
N GLN A 234 9.81 4.15 -10.68
CA GLN A 234 9.60 2.83 -11.27
C GLN A 234 8.57 2.89 -12.41
N LEU A 235 7.42 3.53 -12.20
CA LEU A 235 6.40 3.69 -13.23
C LEU A 235 6.94 4.47 -14.44
N TYR A 236 7.62 5.60 -14.20
CA TYR A 236 8.22 6.42 -15.24
C TYR A 236 9.24 5.62 -16.07
N LEU A 237 10.14 4.89 -15.41
CA LEU A 237 11.11 4.04 -16.08
C LEU A 237 10.44 2.97 -16.95
N CYS A 238 9.31 2.41 -16.53
CA CYS A 238 8.53 1.49 -17.37
C CYS A 238 8.00 2.19 -18.64
N TYR A 239 7.49 3.42 -18.55
CA TYR A 239 7.06 4.18 -19.74
C TYR A 239 8.22 4.47 -20.70
N VAL A 240 9.37 4.89 -20.17
CA VAL A 240 10.58 5.10 -20.97
C VAL A 240 11.05 3.78 -21.60
N ALA A 241 11.04 2.68 -20.85
CA ALA A 241 11.47 1.37 -21.32
C ALA A 241 10.60 0.84 -22.46
N LEU A 242 9.31 1.16 -22.46
CA LEU A 242 8.35 0.78 -23.51
C LEU A 242 8.28 1.79 -24.67
N GLY A 243 9.17 2.78 -24.69
CA GLY A 243 9.33 3.70 -25.83
C GLY A 243 8.32 4.85 -25.90
N GLN A 244 7.57 5.11 -24.82
CA GLN A 244 6.66 6.26 -24.72
C GLN A 244 6.93 7.03 -23.44
N PRO A 245 8.02 7.82 -23.38
CA PRO A 245 8.37 8.58 -22.20
C PRO A 245 7.28 9.63 -21.93
N VAL A 246 6.61 9.48 -20.80
CA VAL A 246 5.63 10.44 -20.29
C VAL A 246 6.34 11.51 -19.45
N PRO A 247 5.84 12.75 -19.38
CA PRO A 247 6.45 13.75 -18.50
C PRO A 247 6.50 13.28 -17.04
N PHE A 248 7.64 13.45 -16.36
CA PHE A 248 7.83 12.93 -15.01
C PHE A 248 6.81 13.49 -14.00
N GLY A 249 6.49 14.78 -14.07
CA GLY A 249 5.50 15.35 -13.16
C GLY A 249 4.05 14.92 -13.44
N LEU A 250 3.75 14.44 -14.66
CA LEU A 250 2.48 13.75 -14.93
C LEU A 250 2.44 12.46 -14.12
N ALA A 251 3.55 11.71 -14.06
CA ALA A 251 3.64 10.50 -13.25
C ALA A 251 3.51 10.78 -11.75
N ILE A 252 4.08 11.89 -11.25
CA ILE A 252 3.91 12.35 -9.86
C ILE A 252 2.42 12.57 -9.53
N GLY A 253 1.64 13.14 -10.46
CA GLY A 253 0.21 13.40 -10.23
C GLY A 253 -0.69 12.19 -10.48
N ALA A 254 -0.44 11.45 -11.57
CA ALA A 254 -1.32 10.40 -12.06
C ALA A 254 -1.17 9.09 -11.28
N LEU A 255 0.05 8.69 -10.88
CA LEU A 255 0.23 7.43 -10.15
C LEU A 255 -0.51 7.44 -8.81
N PRO A 256 -0.43 8.48 -7.97
CA PRO A 256 -1.20 8.53 -6.73
C PRO A 256 -2.71 8.39 -6.92
N LEU A 257 -3.27 9.04 -7.95
CA LEU A 257 -4.69 8.92 -8.27
C LEU A 257 -5.06 7.50 -8.70
N ALA A 258 -4.24 6.88 -9.56
CA ALA A 258 -4.44 5.48 -9.95
C ALA A 258 -4.37 4.53 -8.75
N ILE A 259 -3.40 4.73 -7.85
CA ILE A 259 -3.26 3.95 -6.62
C ILE A 259 -4.49 4.14 -5.73
N PHE A 260 -4.99 5.36 -5.58
CA PHE A 260 -6.20 5.64 -4.81
C PHE A 260 -7.42 4.90 -5.36
N VAL A 261 -7.59 4.87 -6.69
CA VAL A 261 -8.63 4.05 -7.36
C VAL A 261 -8.40 2.56 -7.07
N GLY A 262 -7.15 2.09 -7.08
CA GLY A 262 -6.79 0.71 -6.75
C GLY A 262 -6.95 0.32 -5.28
N LEU A 263 -7.05 1.28 -4.35
CA LEU A 263 -7.33 0.99 -2.94
C LEU A 263 -8.80 0.62 -2.70
N LEU A 264 -9.69 0.96 -3.63
CA LEU A 264 -11.08 0.55 -3.58
C LEU A 264 -11.13 -0.99 -3.56
N PRO A 265 -11.90 -1.61 -2.66
CA PRO A 265 -11.95 -3.05 -2.48
C PRO A 265 -12.79 -3.73 -3.59
N LEU A 266 -12.50 -3.40 -4.84
CA LEU A 266 -13.17 -3.90 -6.04
C LEU A 266 -12.40 -5.08 -6.65
N THR A 267 -11.07 -5.04 -6.60
CA THR A 267 -10.21 -6.06 -7.20
C THR A 267 -9.05 -6.45 -6.29
N LEU A 268 -8.41 -7.57 -6.58
CA LEU A 268 -7.24 -8.05 -5.84
C LEU A 268 -6.08 -7.06 -5.99
N SER A 269 -5.65 -6.44 -4.88
CA SER A 269 -4.59 -5.42 -4.85
C SER A 269 -4.78 -4.23 -5.81
N GLY A 270 -6.02 -3.96 -6.22
CA GLY A 270 -6.31 -2.92 -7.21
C GLY A 270 -5.91 -3.29 -8.65
N MET A 271 -5.54 -4.54 -8.93
CA MET A 271 -5.27 -5.01 -10.29
C MET A 271 -6.50 -4.79 -11.17
N GLY A 272 -6.31 -4.29 -12.38
CA GLY A 272 -7.40 -3.93 -13.28
C GLY A 272 -7.98 -2.54 -13.03
N THR A 273 -8.36 -2.17 -11.80
CA THR A 273 -8.92 -0.83 -11.51
C THR A 273 -7.84 0.25 -11.53
N ARG A 274 -6.71 0.02 -10.84
CA ARG A 274 -5.53 0.89 -10.90
C ARG A 274 -4.99 0.95 -12.33
N ASP A 275 -4.90 -0.19 -13.00
CA ASP A 275 -4.30 -0.27 -14.34
C ASP A 275 -5.18 0.41 -15.39
N SER A 276 -6.51 0.31 -15.25
CA SER A 276 -7.47 1.11 -16.04
C SER A 276 -7.32 2.60 -15.75
N ALA A 277 -7.14 2.99 -14.48
CA ALA A 277 -6.89 4.38 -14.13
C ALA A 277 -5.57 4.89 -14.73
N ILE A 278 -4.52 4.08 -14.80
CA ILE A 278 -3.28 4.40 -15.52
C ILE A 278 -3.59 4.66 -17.01
N ILE A 279 -4.32 3.76 -17.68
CA ILE A 279 -4.69 3.94 -19.10
C ILE A 279 -5.42 5.28 -19.32
N VAL A 280 -6.40 5.60 -18.45
CA VAL A 280 -7.19 6.84 -18.57
C VAL A 280 -6.38 8.09 -18.21
N LEU A 281 -5.56 8.05 -17.17
CA LEU A 281 -4.83 9.24 -16.69
C LEU A 281 -3.68 9.62 -17.63
N PHE A 282 -3.05 8.63 -18.27
CA PHE A 282 -1.97 8.82 -19.23
C PHE A 282 -2.46 8.89 -20.70
N GLN A 283 -3.78 8.92 -20.91
CA GLN A 283 -4.35 9.13 -22.25
C GLN A 283 -3.82 10.44 -22.86
N GLY A 284 -3.48 10.40 -24.14
CA GLY A 284 -2.85 11.51 -24.85
C GLY A 284 -1.33 11.58 -24.72
N PHE A 285 -0.70 10.80 -23.82
CA PHE A 285 0.75 10.68 -23.72
C PHE A 285 1.26 9.29 -24.11
N ALA A 286 0.46 8.26 -23.84
CA ALA A 286 0.79 6.88 -24.20
C ALA A 286 -0.43 6.16 -24.77
N SER A 287 -0.18 5.12 -25.58
CA SER A 287 -1.25 4.26 -26.07
C SER A 287 -1.82 3.40 -24.93
N PRO A 288 -3.08 2.95 -25.05
CA PRO A 288 -3.68 2.05 -24.05
C PRO A 288 -2.88 0.77 -23.83
N GLU A 289 -2.29 0.21 -24.89
CA GLU A 289 -1.48 -1.02 -24.85
C GLU A 289 -0.17 -0.81 -24.08
N VAL A 290 0.50 0.34 -24.30
CA VAL A 290 1.71 0.70 -23.56
C VAL A 290 1.38 0.94 -22.10
N SER A 291 0.31 1.67 -21.81
CA SER A 291 -0.13 1.94 -20.43
C SER A 291 -0.55 0.67 -19.69
N LEU A 292 -1.19 -0.29 -20.38
CA LEU A 292 -1.43 -1.63 -19.81
C LEU A 292 -0.10 -2.36 -19.55
N GLY A 293 0.83 -2.35 -20.50
CA GLY A 293 2.16 -2.94 -20.34
C GLY A 293 2.90 -2.37 -19.12
N VAL A 294 2.84 -1.05 -18.92
CA VAL A 294 3.37 -0.38 -17.71
C VAL A 294 2.66 -0.88 -16.45
N GLY A 295 1.32 -0.94 -16.44
CA GLY A 295 0.56 -1.45 -15.30
C GLY A 295 0.93 -2.89 -14.93
N LEU A 296 1.13 -3.75 -15.94
CA LEU A 296 1.57 -5.14 -15.74
C LEU A 296 2.99 -5.21 -15.15
N LEU A 297 3.94 -4.45 -15.68
CA LEU A 297 5.31 -4.38 -15.14
C LEU A 297 5.33 -3.83 -13.71
N TYR A 298 4.57 -2.76 -13.45
CA TYR A 298 4.43 -2.17 -12.12
C TYR A 298 3.83 -3.17 -11.12
N THR A 299 2.83 -3.96 -11.53
CA THR A 299 2.28 -5.04 -10.69
C THR A 299 3.30 -6.13 -10.43
N LEU A 300 4.01 -6.55 -11.47
CA LEU A 300 5.00 -7.61 -11.39
C LEU A 300 6.12 -7.22 -10.41
N PHE A 301 6.67 -6.03 -10.57
CA PHE A 301 7.79 -5.53 -9.75
C PHE A 301 7.36 -5.09 -8.36
N GLY A 302 6.26 -4.36 -8.23
CA GLY A 302 5.81 -3.81 -6.95
C GLY A 302 5.05 -4.78 -6.05
N TYR A 303 4.51 -5.88 -6.60
CA TYR A 303 3.63 -6.78 -5.86
C TYR A 303 4.08 -8.25 -5.99
N TRP A 304 4.10 -8.82 -7.19
CA TRP A 304 4.29 -10.26 -7.36
C TRP A 304 5.70 -10.74 -7.01
N ILE A 305 6.74 -10.11 -7.54
CA ILE A 305 8.13 -10.52 -7.23
C ILE A 305 8.42 -10.36 -5.73
N PRO A 306 8.15 -9.21 -5.08
CA PRO A 306 8.32 -9.07 -3.62
C PRO A 306 7.53 -10.09 -2.83
N SER A 307 6.33 -10.46 -3.30
CA SER A 307 5.51 -11.49 -2.66
C SER A 307 6.16 -12.86 -2.73
N VAL A 308 6.65 -13.28 -3.90
CA VAL A 308 7.34 -14.56 -4.05
C VAL A 308 8.61 -14.59 -3.18
N LEU A 309 9.40 -13.52 -3.21
CA LEU A 309 10.60 -13.37 -2.37
C LEU A 309 10.26 -13.30 -0.87
N GLY A 310 9.05 -12.87 -0.51
CA GLY A 310 8.55 -12.77 0.86
C GLY A 310 8.05 -14.09 1.46
N LEU A 311 7.75 -15.10 0.64
CA LEU A 311 7.19 -16.39 1.12
C LEU A 311 8.06 -17.08 2.19
N PRO A 312 9.40 -17.16 2.06
CA PRO A 312 10.25 -17.76 3.10
C PRO A 312 10.16 -17.02 4.43
N PHE A 313 9.96 -15.69 4.40
CA PHE A 313 9.83 -14.86 5.61
C PHE A 313 8.46 -15.07 6.25
N LEU A 314 7.39 -15.09 5.45
CA LEU A 314 6.03 -15.37 5.94
C LEU A 314 5.95 -16.74 6.62
N LYS A 315 6.58 -17.77 6.05
CA LYS A 315 6.61 -19.12 6.62
C LYS A 315 7.26 -19.17 8.02
N ARG A 316 8.18 -18.25 8.33
CA ARG A 316 8.81 -18.15 9.66
C ARG A 316 7.91 -17.47 10.70
N VAL A 317 6.91 -16.73 10.26
CA VAL A 317 6.01 -15.93 11.12
C VAL A 317 4.73 -16.69 11.48
N LEU A 318 4.23 -17.52 10.58
CA LEU A 318 2.99 -18.28 10.81
C LEU A 318 3.23 -19.40 11.84
N PRO A 319 2.31 -19.61 12.80
CA PRO A 319 2.37 -20.73 13.72
C PRO A 319 2.33 -22.05 12.94
N ARG A 320 3.16 -23.02 13.37
CA ARG A 320 3.13 -24.39 12.84
C ARG A 320 1.92 -25.15 13.36
#